data_AF-A0A5K1AE11-F1
#
_entry.id   AF-A0A5K1AE11-F1
#
_cell.length_a   1.000
_cell.length_b   1.000
_cell.length_c   1.000
_cell.angle_alpha   90.00
_cell.angle_beta   90.00
_cell.angle_gamma   90.00
#
_symmetry.space_group_name_H-M   'P 1'
#
loop_
_entity.id
_entity.type
_entity.pdbx_description
1 polymer ?
#
loop_
_entity_poly.entity_id
_entity_poly.type
_entity_poly.pdbx_seq_one_letter_code
_entity_poly.pdbx_strand_id
1 'polypeptide(L)'
;IQIYKHHKEERIARTWGTTASGLPYVEKVIAPAGNWLIGGDLEVLEPIKYNDGLDHYRLSPQELRKEFDKREADAVFAFQLRNPVHNGHALLMNDTRKRLLDMGYKNPILLLHPLGGFTKEDDVPLDVRMEQHSK
;
A
#
# COMPACT_ATOMS: atom_id res chain seq x y z
N ILE A 1 -7.40 14.92 23.15
CA ILE A 1 -7.09 15.65 21.88
C ILE A 1 -5.91 16.56 22.13
N GLN A 2 -4.93 16.58 21.23
CA GLN A 2 -3.73 17.41 21.28
C GLN A 2 -3.60 18.17 19.96
N ILE A 3 -3.25 19.45 20.03
CA ILE A 3 -3.05 20.31 18.86
C ILE A 3 -1.61 20.82 18.88
N TYR A 4 -0.89 20.65 17.79
CA TYR A 4 0.53 21.01 17.69
C TYR A 4 0.86 21.64 16.33
N LYS A 5 1.95 22.41 16.28
CA LYS A 5 2.36 23.13 15.06
C LYS A 5 2.73 22.14 13.96
N HIS A 6 2.27 22.43 12.76
CA HIS A 6 2.65 21.72 11.54
C HIS A 6 3.88 22.41 10.93
N HIS A 7 5.08 22.02 11.37
CA HIS A 7 6.33 22.49 10.78
C HIS A 7 6.53 21.87 9.38
N LYS A 8 5.82 22.38 8.38
CA LYS A 8 5.70 21.77 7.04
C LYS A 8 7.05 21.54 6.37
N GLU A 9 7.90 22.56 6.32
CA GLU A 9 9.22 22.46 5.69
C GLU A 9 10.07 21.35 6.34
N GLU A 10 10.14 21.34 7.68
CA GLU A 10 10.85 20.30 8.42
C GLU A 10 10.25 18.90 8.17
N ARG A 11 8.91 18.78 8.20
CA ARG A 11 8.21 17.52 7.91
C ARG A 11 8.55 17.01 6.50
N ILE A 12 8.55 17.91 5.51
CA ILE A 12 8.84 17.59 4.11
C ILE A 12 10.31 17.15 4.00
N ALA A 13 11.25 17.95 4.50
CA ALA A 13 12.68 17.66 4.46
C ALA A 13 13.01 16.30 5.09
N ARG A 14 12.45 16.01 6.27
CA ARG A 14 12.74 14.76 7.00
C ARG A 14 12.07 13.52 6.41
N THR A 15 10.91 13.68 5.77
CA THR A 15 10.18 12.54 5.17
C THR A 15 10.64 12.24 3.74
N TRP A 16 10.89 13.27 2.93
CA TRP A 16 11.28 13.13 1.51
C TRP A 16 12.78 13.28 1.26
N GLY A 17 13.57 13.71 2.24
CA GLY A 17 14.99 14.01 2.06
C GLY A 17 15.27 15.25 1.19
N THR A 18 14.23 16.02 0.86
CA THR A 18 14.29 17.23 0.04
C THR A 18 13.07 18.10 0.32
N THR A 19 13.17 19.41 0.06
CA THR A 19 12.06 20.37 0.10
C THR A 19 11.73 20.93 -1.28
N ALA A 20 12.22 20.28 -2.35
CA ALA A 20 11.96 20.68 -3.72
C ALA A 20 10.45 20.76 -4.03
N SER A 21 10.09 21.70 -4.91
CA SER A 21 8.77 21.76 -5.53
C SER A 21 8.54 20.57 -6.48
N GLY A 22 7.28 20.30 -6.83
CA GLY A 22 6.89 19.24 -7.75
C GLY A 22 6.73 17.87 -7.09
N LEU A 23 6.80 17.76 -5.76
CA LEU A 23 6.52 16.53 -5.02
C LEU A 23 4.99 16.30 -4.97
N PRO A 24 4.40 15.34 -5.70
CA PRO A 24 2.94 15.32 -5.92
C PRO A 24 2.13 15.17 -4.63
N TYR A 25 2.59 14.36 -3.68
CA TYR A 25 1.93 14.20 -2.39
C TYR A 25 2.03 15.47 -1.53
N VAL A 26 3.18 16.14 -1.55
CA VAL A 26 3.40 17.37 -0.79
C VAL A 26 2.51 18.48 -1.32
N GLU A 27 2.46 18.67 -2.63
CA GLU A 27 1.63 19.70 -3.27
C GLU A 27 0.15 19.45 -3.09
N LYS A 28 -0.29 18.19 -3.13
CA LYS A 28 -1.70 17.84 -2.95
C LYS A 28 -2.17 17.93 -1.49
N VAL A 29 -1.34 17.52 -0.54
CA VAL A 29 -1.79 17.27 0.85
C VAL A 29 -1.13 18.18 1.87
N ILE A 30 0.19 18.41 1.79
CA ILE A 30 0.93 19.09 2.88
C ILE A 30 0.96 20.60 2.67
N ALA A 31 1.29 21.06 1.47
CA ALA A 31 1.40 22.47 1.13
C ALA A 31 0.07 23.23 1.39
N PRO A 32 -1.10 22.77 0.91
CA PRO A 32 -2.37 23.47 1.12
C PRO A 32 -3.00 23.24 2.51
N ALA A 33 -2.50 22.28 3.31
CA ALA A 33 -3.06 22.00 4.64
C ALA A 33 -2.88 23.17 5.63
N GLY A 34 -3.57 23.12 6.77
CA GLY A 34 -3.37 24.07 7.87
C GLY A 34 -1.97 24.00 8.49
N ASN A 35 -1.63 25.01 9.28
CA ASN A 35 -0.38 25.11 10.04
C ASN A 35 -0.43 24.38 11.40
N TRP A 36 -1.47 23.58 11.63
CA TRP A 36 -1.68 22.82 12.85
C TRP A 36 -2.01 21.37 12.50
N LEU A 37 -1.55 20.45 13.35
CA LEU A 37 -1.90 19.04 13.32
C LEU A 37 -2.72 18.74 14.58
N ILE A 38 -3.66 17.81 14.45
CA ILE A 38 -4.50 17.31 15.53
C ILE A 38 -4.19 15.83 15.76
N GLY A 39 -3.97 15.46 17.02
CA GLY A 39 -3.76 14.09 17.46
C GLY A 39 -4.70 13.72 18.59
N GLY A 40 -5.00 12.44 18.73
CA GLY A 40 -5.87 11.89 19.76
C GLY A 40 -6.31 10.49 19.43
N ASP A 41 -7.10 9.91 20.33
CA ASP A 41 -7.71 8.60 20.11
C ASP A 41 -8.76 8.70 19.01
N LEU A 42 -8.66 7.81 18.02
CA LEU A 42 -9.56 7.76 16.87
C LEU A 42 -10.44 6.52 16.98
N GLU A 43 -11.73 6.74 17.14
CA GLU A 43 -12.75 5.70 17.00
C GLU A 43 -13.38 5.81 15.60
N VAL A 44 -13.26 4.75 14.81
CA VAL A 44 -13.86 4.66 13.48
C VAL A 44 -15.18 3.92 13.62
N LEU A 45 -16.30 4.62 13.38
CA LEU A 45 -17.65 4.11 13.67
C LEU A 45 -18.06 2.94 12.79
N GLU A 46 -17.68 2.99 11.51
CA GLU A 46 -18.03 1.96 10.53
C GLU A 46 -16.81 1.62 9.66
N PRO A 47 -16.68 0.35 9.21
CA PRO A 47 -15.65 -0.01 8.24
C PRO A 47 -15.77 0.82 6.96
N ILE A 48 -14.65 1.38 6.51
CA ILE A 48 -14.61 2.22 5.31
C ILE A 48 -14.85 1.37 4.05
N LYS A 49 -15.81 1.79 3.24
CA LYS A 49 -16.09 1.26 1.90
C LYS A 49 -16.02 2.38 0.88
N TYR A 50 -15.49 2.07 -0.30
CA TYR A 50 -15.37 3.03 -1.40
C TYR A 50 -16.48 2.87 -2.43
N ASN A 51 -17.17 1.72 -2.44
CA ASN A 51 -18.26 1.39 -3.35
C ASN A 51 -17.90 1.58 -4.84
N ASP A 52 -16.63 1.34 -5.18
CA ASP A 52 -16.08 1.46 -6.53
C ASP A 52 -15.94 0.10 -7.24
N GLY A 53 -16.58 -0.94 -6.68
CA GLY A 53 -16.48 -2.30 -7.17
C GLY A 53 -15.21 -3.06 -6.73
N LEU A 54 -14.27 -2.43 -6.02
CA LEU A 54 -13.01 -3.06 -5.60
C LEU A 54 -12.93 -3.38 -4.10
N ASP A 55 -13.97 -3.08 -3.32
CA ASP A 55 -13.95 -3.27 -1.85
C ASP A 55 -13.67 -4.72 -1.43
N HIS A 56 -14.03 -5.70 -2.26
CA HIS A 56 -13.75 -7.12 -2.02
C HIS A 56 -12.26 -7.48 -2.07
N TYR A 57 -11.41 -6.62 -2.66
CA TYR A 57 -9.94 -6.74 -2.59
C TYR A 57 -9.33 -6.02 -1.39
N ARG A 58 -10.08 -5.13 -0.70
CA ARG A 58 -9.57 -4.31 0.41
C ARG A 58 -9.64 -5.06 1.75
N LEU A 59 -8.91 -6.16 1.81
CA LEU A 59 -8.84 -7.00 3.01
C LEU A 59 -8.06 -6.29 4.11
N SER A 60 -8.62 -6.29 5.32
CA SER A 60 -7.92 -5.85 6.52
C SER A 60 -6.75 -6.81 6.86
N PRO A 61 -5.78 -6.38 7.68
CA PRO A 61 -4.72 -7.27 8.15
C PRO A 61 -5.24 -8.53 8.85
N GLN A 62 -6.40 -8.44 9.53
CA GLN A 62 -7.01 -9.59 10.19
C GLN A 62 -7.61 -10.57 9.18
N GLU A 63 -8.28 -10.08 8.13
CA GLU A 63 -8.82 -10.91 7.05
C GLU A 63 -7.71 -11.57 6.23
N LEU A 64 -6.63 -10.84 5.94
CA LEU A 64 -5.44 -11.40 5.29
C LEU A 64 -4.86 -12.57 6.09
N ARG A 65 -4.68 -12.40 7.40
CA ARG A 65 -4.18 -13.49 8.27
C ARG A 65 -5.10 -14.71 8.23
N LYS A 66 -6.41 -14.51 8.34
CA LYS A 66 -7.40 -15.60 8.21
C LYS A 66 -7.29 -16.32 6.87
N GLU A 67 -7.08 -15.59 5.78
CA GLU A 67 -6.92 -16.18 4.45
C GLU A 67 -5.61 -16.97 4.33
N PHE A 68 -4.51 -16.50 4.93
CA PHE A 68 -3.25 -17.25 4.98
C PHE A 68 -3.37 -18.53 5.81
N ASP A 69 -4.01 -18.45 6.98
CA ASP A 69 -4.26 -19.61 7.84
C ASP A 69 -5.15 -20.64 7.13
N LYS A 70 -6.23 -20.17 6.48
CA LYS A 70 -7.14 -21.01 5.67
C LYS A 70 -6.43 -21.73 4.53
N ARG A 71 -5.40 -21.11 3.95
CA ARG A 71 -4.59 -21.70 2.88
C ARG A 71 -3.41 -22.50 3.42
N GLU A 72 -3.28 -22.66 4.74
CA GLU A 72 -2.18 -23.37 5.40
C GLU A 72 -0.80 -22.86 4.98
N ALA A 73 -0.67 -21.53 4.87
CA ALA A 73 0.60 -20.90 4.50
C ALA A 73 1.64 -21.09 5.62
N ASP A 74 2.80 -21.65 5.30
CA ASP A 74 3.93 -21.75 6.23
C ASP A 74 4.96 -20.62 6.05
N ALA A 75 4.83 -19.87 4.95
CA ALA A 75 5.45 -18.57 4.74
C ALA A 75 4.54 -17.67 3.90
N VAL A 76 4.58 -16.36 4.16
CA VAL A 76 3.95 -15.35 3.31
C VAL A 76 5.01 -14.35 2.88
N PHE A 77 5.10 -14.11 1.57
CA PHE A 77 5.99 -13.08 1.02
C PHE A 77 5.16 -12.04 0.27
N ALA A 78 5.41 -10.77 0.56
CA ALA A 78 4.64 -9.66 0.03
C ALA A 78 5.36 -8.99 -1.14
N PHE A 79 4.60 -8.63 -2.18
CA PHE A 79 5.08 -7.81 -3.28
C PHE A 79 4.23 -6.55 -3.38
N GLN A 80 4.78 -5.45 -2.88
CA GLN A 80 4.18 -4.12 -2.99
C GLN A 80 4.40 -3.57 -4.40
N LEU A 81 3.34 -3.06 -5.02
CA LEU A 81 3.41 -2.43 -6.32
C LEU A 81 2.40 -1.30 -6.48
N ARG A 82 2.72 -0.36 -7.37
CA ARG A 82 1.79 0.70 -7.83
C ARG A 82 1.63 0.74 -9.34
N ASN A 83 2.31 -0.16 -10.05
CA ASN A 83 2.41 -0.21 -11.51
C ASN A 83 1.82 -1.54 -12.04
N PRO A 84 1.50 -1.64 -13.34
CA PRO A 84 1.23 -2.91 -14.01
C PRO A 84 2.33 -3.96 -13.76
N VAL A 85 1.93 -5.23 -13.66
CA VAL A 85 2.88 -6.36 -13.53
C VAL A 85 3.44 -6.69 -14.90
N HIS A 86 4.76 -6.61 -15.05
CA HIS A 86 5.51 -7.10 -16.21
C HIS A 86 6.43 -8.27 -15.79
N ASN A 87 7.06 -8.93 -16.76
CA ASN A 87 7.88 -10.13 -16.51
C ASN A 87 9.03 -9.93 -15.53
N GLY A 88 9.61 -8.73 -15.44
CA GLY A 88 10.59 -8.41 -14.39
C GLY A 88 10.04 -8.55 -12.96
N HIS A 89 8.81 -8.11 -12.70
CA HIS A 89 8.16 -8.33 -11.40
C HIS A 89 7.85 -9.81 -11.18
N ALA A 90 7.33 -10.49 -12.22
CA ALA A 90 7.04 -11.92 -12.16
C ALA A 90 8.29 -12.75 -11.86
N LEU A 91 9.44 -12.40 -12.43
CA LEU A 91 10.73 -13.03 -12.15
C LEU A 91 11.08 -12.94 -10.65
N LEU A 92 11.01 -11.74 -10.06
CA LEU A 92 11.29 -11.55 -8.63
C LEU A 92 10.35 -12.36 -7.74
N MET A 93 9.06 -12.40 -8.07
CA MET A 93 8.07 -13.17 -7.31
C MET A 93 8.31 -14.68 -7.42
N ASN A 94 8.59 -15.17 -8.64
CA ASN A 94 8.86 -16.59 -8.90
C ASN A 94 10.18 -17.04 -8.25
N ASP A 95 11.24 -16.25 -8.36
CA ASP A 95 12.53 -16.53 -7.73
C ASP A 95 12.42 -16.53 -6.20
N THR A 96 11.64 -15.59 -5.64
CA THR A 96 11.37 -15.57 -4.18
C THR A 96 10.65 -16.83 -3.74
N ARG A 97 9.61 -17.26 -4.48
CA ARG A 97 8.91 -18.52 -4.20
C ARG A 97 9.88 -19.70 -4.25
N LYS A 98 10.72 -19.78 -5.29
CA LYS A 98 11.71 -20.86 -5.44
C LYS A 98 12.69 -20.89 -4.26
N ARG A 99 13.23 -19.74 -3.85
CA ARG A 99 14.13 -19.65 -2.69
C ARG A 99 13.46 -20.11 -1.40
N LEU A 100 12.19 -19.77 -1.17
CA LEU A 100 11.46 -20.22 0.02
C LEU A 100 11.28 -21.75 0.02
N LEU A 101 10.98 -22.34 -1.15
CA LEU A 101 10.92 -23.79 -1.28
C LEU A 101 12.29 -24.44 -1.01
N ASP A 102 13.37 -23.87 -1.54
CA ASP A 102 14.75 -24.34 -1.30
C ASP A 102 15.16 -24.22 0.18
N MET A 103 14.64 -23.23 0.90
CA MET A 103 14.82 -23.04 2.35
C MET A 103 14.01 -24.04 3.19
N GLY A 104 13.11 -24.82 2.58
CA GLY A 104 12.36 -25.89 3.23
C GLY A 104 10.90 -25.59 3.52
N TYR A 105 10.42 -24.36 3.25
CA TYR A 105 8.99 -24.06 3.27
C TYR A 105 8.26 -24.92 2.22
N LYS A 106 7.07 -25.39 2.55
CA LYS A 106 6.24 -26.29 1.76
C LYS A 106 5.13 -25.56 1.03
N ASN A 107 4.62 -24.47 1.61
CA ASN A 107 3.50 -23.72 1.07
C ASN A 107 3.69 -22.20 1.20
N PRO A 108 4.74 -21.62 0.57
CA PRO A 108 4.93 -20.17 0.57
C PRO A 108 3.81 -19.50 -0.26
N ILE A 109 3.13 -18.50 0.30
CA ILE A 109 2.06 -17.75 -0.38
C ILE A 109 2.54 -16.35 -0.74
N LEU A 110 2.31 -15.97 -2.00
CA LEU A 110 2.49 -14.60 -2.46
C LEU A 110 1.29 -13.75 -2.01
N LEU A 111 1.59 -12.65 -1.31
CA LEU A 111 0.68 -11.52 -1.18
C LEU A 111 1.03 -10.47 -2.24
N LEU A 112 0.34 -10.51 -3.38
CA LEU A 112 0.42 -9.43 -4.38
C LEU A 112 -0.41 -8.24 -3.88
N HIS A 113 0.25 -7.13 -3.56
CA HIS A 113 -0.35 -6.07 -2.75
C HIS A 113 -0.32 -4.70 -3.47
N PRO A 114 -1.20 -4.49 -4.46
CA PRO A 114 -1.26 -3.24 -5.20
C PRO A 114 -1.76 -2.09 -4.31
N LEU A 115 -1.06 -0.96 -4.31
CA LEU A 115 -1.50 0.23 -3.58
C LEU A 115 -2.77 0.79 -4.23
N GLY A 116 -3.81 1.01 -3.40
CA GLY A 116 -5.10 1.56 -3.82
C GLY A 116 -5.44 2.94 -3.23
N GLY A 117 -4.50 3.56 -2.51
CA GLY A 117 -4.62 4.95 -2.06
C GLY A 117 -4.27 5.95 -3.18
N PHE A 118 -3.99 7.20 -2.80
CA PHE A 118 -3.57 8.23 -3.74
C PHE A 118 -2.32 7.82 -4.54
N THR A 119 -2.38 7.99 -5.85
CA THR A 119 -1.28 7.89 -6.81
C THR A 119 -1.15 9.21 -7.59
N LYS A 120 0.04 9.49 -8.14
CA LYS A 120 0.26 10.68 -8.97
C LYS A 120 -0.52 10.56 -10.31
N GLU A 121 -0.76 11.68 -10.97
CA GLU A 121 -1.68 11.77 -12.12
C GLU A 121 -1.27 10.92 -13.33
N ASP A 122 0.03 10.69 -13.51
CA ASP A 122 0.56 9.90 -14.62
C ASP A 122 0.69 8.39 -14.30
N ASP A 123 0.29 7.95 -13.11
CA ASP A 123 0.22 6.52 -12.78
C ASP A 123 -1.06 5.89 -13.36
N VAL A 124 -0.98 4.61 -13.73
CA VAL A 124 -2.15 3.85 -14.21
C VAL A 124 -3.21 3.75 -13.11
N PRO A 125 -4.50 4.07 -13.40
CA PRO A 125 -5.60 3.96 -12.44
C PRO A 125 -5.70 2.58 -11.79
N LEU A 126 -6.22 2.55 -10.55
CA LEU A 126 -6.26 1.32 -9.74
C LEU A 126 -7.09 0.22 -10.40
N ASP A 127 -8.30 0.54 -10.85
CA ASP A 127 -9.21 -0.38 -11.56
C ASP A 127 -8.54 -1.02 -12.78
N VAL A 128 -7.85 -0.23 -13.59
CA VAL A 128 -7.09 -0.71 -14.76
C VAL A 128 -5.94 -1.62 -14.33
N ARG A 129 -5.21 -1.28 -13.26
CA ARG A 129 -4.16 -2.16 -12.72
C ARG A 129 -4.73 -3.48 -12.22
N MET A 130 -5.85 -3.45 -11.50
CA MET A 130 -6.50 -4.67 -11.00
C MET A 130 -6.98 -5.56 -12.16
N GLU A 131 -7.53 -4.98 -13.23
CA GLU A 131 -7.90 -5.73 -14.45
C GLU A 131 -6.68 -6.31 -15.17
N GLN A 132 -5.53 -5.62 -15.13
CA GLN A 132 -4.30 -6.12 -15.72
C GLN A 132 -3.70 -7.27 -14.89
N HIS A 133 -3.79 -7.21 -13.56
CA HIS A 133 -3.25 -8.24 -12.66
C HIS A 133 -4.09 -9.52 -12.62
N SER A 134 -5.36 -9.46 -13.03
CA SER A 134 -6.25 -10.63 -13.08
C SER A 134 -6.07 -11.49 -14.34
N LYS A 135 -5.29 -11.01 -15.32
CA LYS A 135 -4.93 -11.70 -16.56
C LYS A 135 -3.60 -12.43 -16.41
#